data_AF-A0AAW0AD76-F1
#
_entry.id   AF-A0AAW0AD76-F1
#
_cell.length_a   1.000
_cell.length_b   1.000
_cell.length_c   1.000
_cell.angle_alpha   90.00
_cell.angle_beta   90.00
_cell.angle_gamma   90.00
#
_symmetry.space_group_name_H-M   'P 1'
#
loop_
_entity.id
_entity.type
_entity.pdbx_description
1 polymer ?
#
loop_
_entity_poly.entity_id
_entity_poly.type
_entity_poly.pdbx_seq_one_letter_code
_entity_poly.pdbx_strand_id
1 'polypeptide(L)'
;MDIENEEFLPDFGVIDNDVDETTVEPLPPRFIFVKHHSRSGLPDKIIPLDASSDSAPETPLGGNNTGFDPDARPWAPFRNFADYRFATRCVKRRMTNKEIDEDLDDLHNGIFSSDCKVTFHTHRDVETSLAAARITNINLVVDYDGPTLGKRYEVQVEFRDPWELTKRWACDESLMDVSTWHSQEKYLGENGEIDLSNPLCDEPWTGETWREVDDDLPDNETMPSCYLGLHVWLDKGQVSTKVKMHPILFRACWIDSATRNGSGNGGGTLGGPLTTAAGGLAASRSEKLERE
;
A
#
# COMPACT_ATOMS: atom_id res chain seq x y z
N MET A 1 52.60 -26.40 -32.00
CA MET A 1 51.64 -27.51 -32.29
C MET A 1 50.38 -27.00 -31.66
N ASP A 2 49.71 -26.14 -32.40
CA ASP A 2 48.67 -25.25 -31.92
C ASP A 2 47.39 -25.72 -32.61
N ILE A 3 46.42 -26.10 -31.79
CA ILE A 3 45.08 -26.51 -32.24
C ILE A 3 44.14 -25.46 -31.65
N GLU A 4 43.73 -24.52 -32.49
CA GLU A 4 42.56 -23.68 -32.27
C GLU A 4 41.33 -24.53 -32.62
N ASN A 5 40.40 -24.68 -31.66
CA ASN A 5 39.08 -25.25 -31.88
C ASN A 5 38.11 -24.09 -32.16
N GLU A 6 37.79 -23.86 -33.43
CA GLU A 6 36.58 -23.13 -33.84
C GLU A 6 35.38 -24.09 -33.72
N GLU A 7 34.41 -23.74 -32.87
CA GLU A 7 33.14 -24.46 -32.78
C GLU A 7 32.22 -24.07 -33.95
N PHE A 8 31.73 -25.12 -34.62
CA PHE A 8 30.81 -25.13 -35.74
C PHE A 8 29.47 -24.43 -35.42
N LEU A 9 29.05 -23.51 -36.29
CA LEU A 9 27.64 -23.13 -36.46
C LEU A 9 26.93 -24.16 -37.35
N PRO A 10 25.66 -24.52 -37.08
CA PRO A 10 24.92 -25.42 -37.96
C PRO A 10 24.43 -24.70 -39.23
N ASP A 11 24.62 -25.40 -40.33
CA ASP A 11 24.20 -25.14 -41.70
C ASP A 11 22.68 -24.95 -41.81
N PHE A 12 22.23 -23.73 -42.15
CA PHE A 12 20.83 -23.46 -42.48
C PHE A 12 20.60 -23.76 -43.96
N GLY A 13 20.12 -24.98 -44.21
CA GLY A 13 19.64 -25.42 -45.51
C GLY A 13 18.52 -24.52 -46.03
N VAL A 14 18.62 -24.19 -47.32
CA VAL A 14 17.63 -23.48 -48.11
C VAL A 14 16.32 -24.27 -48.13
N ILE A 15 15.23 -23.66 -47.68
CA ILE A 15 13.87 -24.06 -48.01
C ILE A 15 13.14 -22.79 -48.48
N ASP A 16 13.01 -22.65 -49.79
CA ASP A 16 11.99 -21.79 -50.41
C ASP A 16 10.60 -22.40 -50.13
N ASN A 17 9.72 -21.62 -49.50
CA ASN A 17 8.39 -21.26 -50.03
C ASN A 17 7.53 -20.58 -48.95
N ASP A 18 6.89 -19.48 -49.38
CA ASP A 18 5.78 -18.73 -48.77
C ASP A 18 6.06 -17.98 -47.46
N VAL A 19 6.71 -16.83 -47.62
CA VAL A 19 6.68 -15.74 -46.63
C VAL A 19 5.29 -15.13 -46.64
N ASP A 20 4.47 -15.48 -45.65
CA ASP A 20 3.42 -14.59 -45.18
C ASP A 20 4.16 -13.40 -44.54
N GLU A 21 4.19 -12.28 -45.27
CA GLU A 21 4.73 -11.00 -44.80
C GLU A 21 3.92 -10.56 -43.58
N THR A 22 4.33 -11.02 -42.40
CA THR A 22 3.99 -10.34 -41.16
C THR A 22 4.64 -8.97 -41.25
N THR A 23 3.85 -7.97 -41.63
CA THR A 23 4.24 -6.57 -41.61
C THR A 23 4.70 -6.22 -40.20
N VAL A 24 6.00 -6.31 -39.95
CA VAL A 24 6.62 -5.81 -38.72
C VAL A 24 6.42 -4.31 -38.75
N GLU A 25 5.51 -3.80 -37.93
CA GLU A 25 5.31 -2.36 -37.81
C GLU A 25 6.66 -1.71 -37.45
N PRO A 26 7.06 -0.65 -38.16
CA PRO A 26 8.33 0.01 -37.90
C PRO A 26 8.32 0.58 -36.47
N LEU A 27 9.41 0.33 -35.73
CA LEU A 27 9.55 0.83 -34.38
C LEU A 27 9.46 2.36 -34.35
N PRO A 28 8.84 2.96 -33.32
CA PRO A 28 8.81 4.41 -33.17
C PRO A 28 10.22 5.02 -33.11
N PRO A 29 10.41 6.29 -33.52
CA PRO A 29 11.71 6.97 -33.43
C PRO A 29 12.24 7.03 -31.99
N ARG A 30 11.35 7.20 -31.00
CA ARG A 30 11.70 7.13 -29.58
C ARG A 30 10.62 6.36 -28.81
N PHE A 31 11.05 5.41 -27.99
CA PHE A 31 10.14 4.55 -27.23
C PHE A 31 10.77 4.06 -25.92
N ILE A 32 9.94 3.59 -25.00
CA ILE A 32 10.37 2.78 -23.85
C ILE A 32 10.07 1.33 -24.18
N PHE A 33 11.10 0.48 -24.14
CA PHE A 33 10.96 -0.96 -24.22
C PHE A 33 10.81 -1.51 -22.80
N VAL A 34 9.73 -2.25 -22.55
CA VAL A 34 9.45 -2.90 -21.27
C VAL A 34 9.57 -4.40 -21.45
N LYS A 35 10.55 -5.00 -20.78
CA LYS A 35 10.76 -6.43 -20.73
C LYS A 35 10.17 -6.97 -19.43
N HIS A 36 9.21 -7.88 -19.54
CA HIS A 36 8.59 -8.47 -18.35
C HIS A 36 9.40 -9.66 -17.84
N HIS A 37 9.36 -9.90 -16.54
CA HIS A 37 9.90 -11.13 -15.97
C HIS A 37 9.20 -12.36 -16.57
N SER A 38 9.96 -13.43 -16.85
CA SER A 38 9.46 -14.65 -17.51
C SER A 38 8.24 -15.26 -16.82
N ARG A 39 8.22 -15.23 -15.48
CA ARG A 39 7.12 -15.74 -14.63
C ARG A 39 5.81 -14.97 -14.77
N SER A 40 5.83 -13.73 -15.28
CA SER A 40 4.60 -12.95 -15.48
C SER A 40 3.72 -13.51 -16.60
N GLY A 41 4.31 -14.25 -17.56
CA GLY A 41 3.62 -14.69 -18.77
C GLY A 41 3.20 -13.54 -19.70
N LEU A 42 3.61 -12.30 -19.43
CA LEU A 42 3.28 -11.13 -20.25
C LEU A 42 4.30 -10.95 -21.37
N PRO A 43 3.86 -10.56 -22.58
CA PRO A 43 4.79 -10.24 -23.67
C PRO A 43 5.53 -8.92 -23.40
N ASP A 44 6.69 -8.76 -24.02
CA ASP A 44 7.40 -7.48 -24.02
C ASP A 44 6.56 -6.38 -24.68
N LYS A 45 6.71 -5.15 -24.19
CA LYS A 45 5.85 -4.02 -24.57
C LYS A 45 6.69 -2.83 -25.04
N ILE A 46 6.20 -2.14 -26.07
CA ILE A 46 6.78 -0.88 -26.56
C ILE A 46 5.83 0.26 -26.22
N ILE A 47 6.35 1.32 -25.61
CA ILE A 47 5.62 2.54 -25.28
C ILE A 47 6.19 3.68 -26.14
N PRO A 48 5.51 4.12 -27.20
CA PRO A 48 5.99 5.23 -28.04
C PRO A 48 6.01 6.54 -27.23
N LEU A 49 7.08 7.32 -27.36
CA LEU A 49 7.22 8.63 -26.71
C LEU A 49 6.77 9.78 -27.63
N ASP A 50 6.83 9.58 -28.93
CA ASP A 50 6.53 10.60 -29.95
C ASP A 50 5.10 10.50 -30.52
N ALA A 51 4.21 9.71 -29.89
CA ALA A 51 2.82 9.61 -30.34
C ALA A 51 2.17 11.01 -30.26
N SER A 52 1.71 11.53 -31.39
CA SER A 52 0.81 12.68 -31.44
C SER A 52 -0.34 12.43 -30.48
N SER A 53 -0.68 13.43 -29.67
CA SER A 53 -1.67 13.41 -28.58
C SER A 53 -3.09 12.95 -28.94
N ASP A 54 -3.33 12.57 -30.18
CA ASP A 54 -4.59 12.03 -30.70
C ASP A 54 -4.76 10.53 -30.43
N SER A 55 -3.69 9.83 -30.06
CA SER A 55 -3.73 8.42 -29.66
C SER A 55 -2.89 8.19 -28.41
N ALA A 56 -3.19 8.94 -27.34
CA ALA A 56 -2.85 8.42 -26.03
C ALA A 56 -3.52 7.03 -25.92
N PRO A 57 -2.81 5.94 -25.62
CA PRO A 57 -3.50 4.82 -25.01
C PRO A 57 -4.20 5.45 -23.82
N GLU A 58 -5.53 5.38 -23.79
CA GLU A 58 -6.28 5.72 -22.59
C GLU A 58 -5.56 4.96 -21.50
N THR A 59 -4.76 5.67 -20.69
CA THR A 59 -4.52 5.21 -19.34
C THR A 59 -5.94 4.96 -18.88
N PRO A 60 -6.31 3.75 -18.44
CA PRO A 60 -7.55 3.63 -17.73
C PRO A 60 -7.33 4.50 -16.50
N LEU A 61 -7.71 5.78 -16.59
CA LEU A 61 -8.13 6.57 -15.46
C LEU A 61 -9.17 5.67 -14.84
N GLY A 62 -8.76 4.93 -13.81
CA GLY A 62 -9.46 3.81 -13.17
C GLY A 62 -10.90 4.19 -12.87
N GLY A 63 -11.73 4.02 -13.87
CA GLY A 63 -12.91 4.82 -14.05
C GLY A 63 -13.77 4.07 -15.02
N ASN A 64 -14.11 2.84 -14.65
CA ASN A 64 -15.45 2.32 -14.82
C ASN A 64 -15.67 1.17 -13.84
N ASN A 65 -16.77 1.29 -13.10
CA ASN A 65 -17.25 0.39 -12.06
C ASN A 65 -16.40 0.30 -10.79
N THR A 66 -16.43 1.38 -9.98
CA THR A 66 -16.73 1.11 -8.57
C THR A 66 -18.10 0.42 -8.60
N GLY A 67 -18.12 -0.91 -8.46
CA GLY A 67 -19.35 -1.64 -8.17
C GLY A 67 -19.94 -0.98 -6.94
N PHE A 68 -20.86 -0.03 -7.15
CA PHE A 68 -21.61 0.58 -6.07
C PHE A 68 -22.58 -0.51 -5.67
N ASP A 69 -22.09 -1.42 -4.83
CA ASP A 69 -22.93 -2.40 -4.19
C ASP A 69 -24.00 -1.60 -3.44
N PRO A 70 -25.29 -1.68 -3.84
CA PRO A 70 -26.35 -0.96 -3.15
C PRO A 70 -26.52 -1.43 -1.69
N ASP A 71 -25.96 -2.59 -1.34
CA ASP A 71 -25.85 -3.09 0.04
C ASP A 71 -24.55 -2.67 0.74
N ALA A 72 -23.63 -2.01 0.03
CA ALA A 72 -22.47 -1.38 0.67
C ALA A 72 -22.98 -0.37 1.68
N ARG A 73 -22.68 -0.63 2.95
CA ARG A 73 -22.86 0.31 4.03
C ARG A 73 -21.53 1.05 4.18
N PRO A 74 -21.24 2.13 3.43
CA PRO A 74 -19.96 2.84 3.53
C PRO A 74 -19.76 3.47 4.92
N TRP A 75 -20.85 3.59 5.69
CA TRP A 75 -20.82 4.00 7.09
C TRP A 75 -20.65 2.83 8.06
N ALA A 76 -20.57 1.56 7.64
CA ALA A 76 -20.20 0.49 8.55
C ALA A 76 -18.79 0.76 9.12
N PRO A 77 -18.53 0.45 10.41
CA PRO A 77 -19.36 -0.31 11.35
C PRO A 77 -20.38 0.53 12.14
N PHE A 78 -20.55 1.81 11.82
CA PHE A 78 -21.57 2.64 12.46
C PHE A 78 -22.97 2.11 12.12
N ARG A 79 -23.89 2.23 13.08
CA ARG A 79 -25.26 1.73 12.93
C ARG A 79 -25.98 2.41 11.76
N ASN A 80 -25.75 3.70 11.57
CA ASN A 80 -26.28 4.46 10.45
C ASN A 80 -25.34 5.59 10.01
N PHE A 81 -25.70 6.27 8.92
CA PHE A 81 -24.91 7.37 8.38
C PHE A 81 -24.87 8.61 9.29
N ALA A 82 -25.91 8.87 10.08
CA ALA A 82 -25.95 10.01 11.00
C ALA A 82 -24.93 9.81 12.13
N ASP A 83 -24.83 8.59 12.67
CA ASP A 83 -23.82 8.19 13.66
C ASP A 83 -22.40 8.37 13.11
N TYR A 84 -22.13 7.86 11.90
CA TYR A 84 -20.84 8.07 11.23
C TYR A 84 -20.50 9.56 11.10
N ARG A 85 -21.45 10.37 10.63
CA ARG A 85 -21.26 11.81 10.45
C ARG A 85 -21.02 12.54 11.76
N PHE A 86 -21.75 12.17 12.82
CA PHE A 86 -21.61 12.74 14.15
C PHE A 86 -20.24 12.38 14.74
N ALA A 87 -19.88 11.08 14.78
CA ALA A 87 -18.58 10.62 15.27
C ALA A 87 -17.42 11.28 14.51
N THR A 88 -17.52 11.39 13.17
CA THR A 88 -16.53 12.08 12.34
C THR A 88 -16.37 13.54 12.74
N ARG A 89 -17.46 14.24 13.07
CA ARG A 89 -17.43 15.63 13.55
C ARG A 89 -16.73 15.72 14.90
N CYS A 90 -17.06 14.84 15.85
CA CYS A 90 -16.43 14.81 17.17
C CYS A 90 -14.90 14.66 17.05
N VAL A 91 -14.44 13.70 16.24
CA VAL A 91 -13.01 13.45 16.01
C VAL A 91 -12.33 14.63 15.33
N LYS A 92 -12.91 15.15 14.23
CA LYS A 92 -12.32 16.27 13.48
C LYS A 92 -12.22 17.55 14.30
N ARG A 93 -13.17 17.79 15.20
CA ARG A 93 -13.21 18.96 16.09
C ARG A 93 -12.48 18.75 17.41
N ARG A 94 -12.01 17.52 17.70
CA ARG A 94 -11.38 17.15 18.98
C ARG A 94 -12.26 17.50 20.18
N MET A 95 -13.57 17.23 20.07
CA MET A 95 -14.52 17.49 21.15
C MET A 95 -14.16 16.67 22.39
N THR A 96 -14.34 17.26 23.56
CA THR A 96 -14.21 16.60 24.85
C THR A 96 -15.43 15.71 25.13
N ASN A 97 -15.28 14.72 26.00
CA ASN A 97 -16.39 13.82 26.36
C ASN A 97 -17.61 14.60 26.90
N LYS A 98 -17.36 15.67 27.66
CA LYS A 98 -18.40 16.56 28.16
C LYS A 98 -19.16 17.26 27.03
N GLU A 99 -18.46 17.85 26.06
CA GLU A 99 -19.10 18.49 24.90
C GLU A 99 -19.89 17.49 24.05
N ILE A 100 -19.40 16.25 23.93
CA ILE A 100 -20.11 15.18 23.21
C ILE A 100 -21.42 14.83 23.94
N ASP A 101 -21.37 14.64 25.26
CA ASP A 101 -22.56 14.31 26.05
C ASP A 101 -23.58 15.46 26.02
N GLU A 102 -23.13 16.71 26.13
CA GLU A 102 -24.01 17.91 26.02
C GLU A 102 -24.67 17.99 24.63
N ASP A 103 -23.90 17.85 23.55
CA ASP A 103 -24.46 17.87 22.18
C ASP A 103 -25.47 16.73 21.95
N LEU A 104 -25.20 15.53 22.50
CA LEU A 104 -26.11 14.38 22.37
C LEU A 104 -27.40 14.59 23.19
N ASP A 105 -27.29 15.14 24.40
CA ASP A 105 -28.45 15.46 25.23
C ASP A 105 -29.36 16.49 24.53
N ASP A 106 -28.78 17.56 23.99
CA ASP A 106 -29.55 18.59 23.27
C ASP A 106 -30.20 18.05 21.98
N LEU A 107 -29.55 17.10 21.30
CA LEU A 107 -30.09 16.44 20.11
C LEU A 107 -31.29 15.55 20.44
N HIS A 108 -31.23 14.79 21.54
CA HIS A 108 -32.29 13.85 21.93
C HIS A 108 -33.44 14.51 22.68
N ASN A 109 -33.18 15.59 23.41
CA ASN A 109 -34.21 16.34 24.15
C ASN A 109 -35.00 17.32 23.28
N GLY A 110 -34.82 17.29 21.96
CA GLY A 110 -35.64 18.06 21.03
C GLY A 110 -35.31 19.55 20.97
N ILE A 111 -34.21 19.99 21.58
CA ILE A 111 -33.78 21.39 21.58
C ILE A 111 -33.37 21.81 20.16
N PHE A 112 -32.66 20.93 19.44
CA PHE A 112 -32.19 21.19 18.08
C PHE A 112 -32.97 20.48 16.97
N SER A 113 -33.60 19.34 17.24
CA SER A 113 -34.36 18.58 16.24
C SER A 113 -35.45 17.75 16.90
N SER A 114 -36.65 17.76 16.33
CA SER A 114 -37.75 16.86 16.74
C SER A 114 -37.58 15.42 16.21
N ASP A 115 -36.67 15.20 15.26
CA ASP A 115 -36.37 13.90 14.66
C ASP A 115 -34.84 13.68 14.68
N CYS A 116 -34.35 13.08 15.76
CA CYS A 116 -32.93 12.76 15.92
C CYS A 116 -32.64 11.39 15.31
N LYS A 117 -31.81 11.37 14.25
CA LYS A 117 -31.36 10.13 13.57
C LYS A 117 -30.07 9.54 14.17
N VAL A 118 -29.39 10.30 15.03
CA VAL A 118 -28.22 9.83 15.77
C VAL A 118 -28.70 8.89 16.86
N THR A 119 -28.10 7.71 16.98
CA THR A 119 -28.47 6.70 17.97
C THR A 119 -27.53 6.64 19.17
N PHE A 120 -26.43 7.40 19.15
CA PHE A 120 -25.58 7.60 20.31
C PHE A 120 -26.31 8.38 21.40
N HIS A 121 -26.20 7.93 22.64
CA HIS A 121 -26.73 8.64 23.80
C HIS A 121 -25.62 9.22 24.67
N THR A 122 -24.41 8.67 24.59
CA THR A 122 -23.24 9.14 25.34
C THR A 122 -21.98 9.08 24.50
N HIS A 123 -20.93 9.76 24.96
CA HIS A 123 -19.57 9.65 24.40
C HIS A 123 -19.07 8.19 24.36
N ARG A 124 -19.52 7.32 25.27
CA ARG A 124 -19.13 5.90 25.29
C ARG A 124 -19.65 5.14 24.07
N ASP A 125 -20.80 5.50 23.54
CA ASP A 125 -21.37 4.88 22.34
C ASP A 125 -20.56 5.28 21.09
N VAL A 126 -20.12 6.54 21.06
CA VAL A 126 -19.21 7.07 20.05
C VAL A 126 -17.87 6.34 20.12
N GLU A 127 -17.27 6.23 21.31
CA GLU A 127 -16.02 5.51 21.54
C GLU A 127 -16.11 4.04 21.12
N THR A 128 -17.21 3.35 21.47
CA THR A 128 -17.44 1.95 21.09
C THR A 128 -17.52 1.78 19.58
N SER A 129 -18.23 2.67 18.89
CA SER A 129 -18.34 2.62 17.43
C SER A 129 -17.02 2.98 16.74
N LEU A 130 -16.28 3.95 17.29
CA LEU A 130 -14.94 4.29 16.82
C LEU A 130 -13.96 3.13 17.04
N ALA A 131 -14.04 2.42 18.16
CA ALA A 131 -13.24 1.24 18.43
C ALA A 131 -13.54 0.12 17.45
N ALA A 132 -14.83 -0.13 17.14
CA ALA A 132 -15.21 -1.07 16.09
C ALA A 132 -14.70 -0.65 14.70
N ALA A 133 -14.64 0.66 14.42
CA ALA A 133 -14.12 1.21 13.17
C ALA A 133 -12.58 1.21 13.09
N ARG A 134 -11.89 1.09 14.23
CA ARG A 134 -10.43 0.97 14.27
C ARG A 134 -10.04 -0.45 13.89
N ILE A 135 -9.45 -0.59 12.71
CA ILE A 135 -8.69 -1.78 12.35
C ILE A 135 -7.31 -1.61 13.00
N THR A 136 -7.23 -1.89 14.30
CA THR A 136 -5.99 -1.97 15.07
C THR A 136 -5.92 -3.39 15.61
N ASN A 137 -5.00 -4.20 15.07
CA ASN A 137 -5.09 -5.64 15.23
C ASN A 137 -4.18 -6.21 16.31
N ILE A 138 -3.21 -5.46 16.85
CA ILE A 138 -2.26 -6.05 17.79
C ILE A 138 -1.79 -5.02 18.83
N ASN A 139 -1.82 -5.43 20.11
CA ASN A 139 -1.07 -4.82 21.20
C ASN A 139 0.26 -5.55 21.32
N LEU A 140 1.35 -4.93 20.86
CA LEU A 140 2.69 -5.45 21.07
C LEU A 140 3.15 -5.03 22.47
N VAL A 141 3.49 -6.01 23.32
CA VAL A 141 4.29 -5.76 24.52
C VAL A 141 5.75 -5.85 24.09
N VAL A 142 6.44 -4.72 24.07
CA VAL A 142 7.88 -4.69 23.78
C VAL A 142 8.61 -4.66 25.10
N ASP A 143 9.44 -5.68 25.33
CA ASP A 143 10.46 -5.68 26.38
C ASP A 143 11.65 -4.84 25.90
N TYR A 144 11.83 -3.65 26.50
CA TYR A 144 12.99 -2.81 26.22
C TYR A 144 14.00 -2.87 27.37
N ASP A 145 15.21 -3.35 27.07
CA ASP A 145 16.38 -3.20 27.93
C ASP A 145 17.28 -2.09 27.35
N GLY A 146 17.14 -0.89 27.90
CA GLY A 146 17.89 0.28 27.45
C GLY A 146 19.26 0.35 28.12
N PRO A 147 20.33 0.73 27.38
CA PRO A 147 21.67 0.88 27.93
C PRO A 147 21.79 1.94 29.04
N THR A 148 20.73 2.74 29.26
CA THR A 148 20.73 3.88 30.19
C THR A 148 19.98 3.63 31.49
N LEU A 149 19.19 2.56 31.62
CA LEU A 149 18.27 2.40 32.77
C LEU A 149 18.34 1.05 33.50
N GLY A 150 18.95 0.00 32.93
CA GLY A 150 19.11 -1.31 33.58
C GLY A 150 17.81 -1.90 34.12
N LYS A 151 16.67 -1.44 33.60
CA LYS A 151 15.31 -1.78 34.01
C LYS A 151 14.55 -2.14 32.75
N ARG A 152 13.93 -3.32 32.77
CA ARG A 152 13.00 -3.74 31.73
C ARG A 152 11.72 -2.93 31.84
N TYR A 153 11.28 -2.39 30.72
CA TYR A 153 9.98 -1.75 30.60
C TYR A 153 9.16 -2.55 29.60
N GLU A 154 7.98 -2.98 30.04
CA GLU A 154 6.94 -3.49 29.15
C GLU A 154 6.14 -2.28 28.63
N VAL A 155 6.22 -2.03 27.33
CA VAL A 155 5.42 -0.99 26.67
C VAL A 155 4.40 -1.66 25.77
N GLN A 156 3.12 -1.35 25.99
CA GLN A 156 2.05 -1.74 25.08
C GLN A 156 1.93 -0.70 23.97
N VAL A 157 2.13 -1.16 22.73
CA VAL A 157 1.98 -0.33 21.53
C VAL A 157 0.88 -0.92 20.66
N GLU A 158 -0.14 -0.10 20.37
CA GLU A 158 -1.13 -0.41 19.35
C GLU A 158 -0.48 -0.25 17.98
N PHE A 159 -0.44 -1.33 17.19
CA PHE A 159 0.02 -1.28 15.81
C PHE A 159 -0.89 -2.09 14.88
N ARG A 160 -0.83 -1.75 13.58
CA ARG A 160 -1.43 -2.56 12.52
C ARG A 160 -0.42 -3.60 12.09
N ASP A 161 -0.84 -4.86 12.08
CA ASP A 161 -0.06 -5.96 11.57
C ASP A 161 0.32 -5.72 10.09
N PRO A 162 1.62 -5.60 9.76
CA PRO A 162 2.06 -5.46 8.37
C PRO A 162 1.60 -6.63 7.50
N TRP A 163 1.48 -7.85 8.05
CA TRP A 163 1.03 -9.02 7.30
C TRP A 163 -0.46 -8.94 6.96
N GLU A 164 -1.33 -8.61 7.93
CA GLU A 164 -2.76 -8.41 7.65
C GLU A 164 -2.98 -7.25 6.67
N LEU A 165 -2.19 -6.18 6.78
CA LEU A 165 -2.24 -5.07 5.85
C LEU A 165 -1.81 -5.50 4.43
N THR A 166 -0.76 -6.29 4.32
CA THR A 166 -0.27 -6.85 3.05
C THR A 166 -1.33 -7.74 2.41
N LYS A 167 -1.93 -8.67 3.17
CA LYS A 167 -3.04 -9.51 2.67
C LYS A 167 -4.21 -8.66 2.22
N ARG A 168 -4.57 -7.63 2.98
CA ARG A 168 -5.66 -6.73 2.61
C ARG A 168 -5.39 -6.07 1.25
N TRP A 169 -4.20 -5.53 1.02
CA TRP A 169 -3.86 -4.93 -0.27
C TRP A 169 -3.79 -5.96 -1.39
N ALA A 170 -3.19 -7.13 -1.13
CA ALA A 170 -3.03 -8.17 -2.13
C ALA A 170 -4.37 -8.83 -2.54
N CYS A 171 -5.36 -8.83 -1.65
CA CYS A 171 -6.69 -9.39 -1.91
C CYS A 171 -7.74 -8.32 -2.25
N ASP A 172 -7.37 -7.05 -2.39
CA ASP A 172 -8.31 -5.99 -2.75
C ASP A 172 -8.48 -5.96 -4.27
N GLU A 173 -9.66 -6.39 -4.74
CA GLU A 173 -10.00 -6.42 -6.17
C GLU A 173 -9.85 -5.04 -6.83
N SER A 174 -10.08 -3.94 -6.09
CA SER A 174 -9.94 -2.58 -6.62
C SER A 174 -8.50 -2.16 -6.92
N LEU A 175 -7.51 -2.94 -6.45
CA LEU A 175 -6.09 -2.67 -6.65
C LEU A 175 -5.44 -3.57 -7.70
N MET A 176 -6.18 -4.52 -8.27
CA MET A 176 -5.62 -5.50 -9.20
C MET A 176 -5.03 -4.85 -10.46
N ASP A 177 -5.74 -3.89 -11.05
CA ASP A 177 -5.32 -3.23 -12.30
C ASP A 177 -4.12 -2.29 -12.13
N VAL A 178 -3.82 -1.90 -10.89
CA VAL A 178 -2.70 -1.02 -10.53
C VAL A 178 -1.57 -1.77 -9.80
N SER A 179 -1.67 -3.10 -9.70
CA SER A 179 -0.70 -3.97 -9.04
C SER A 179 0.23 -4.63 -10.05
N THR A 180 1.53 -4.56 -9.80
CA THR A 180 2.58 -5.21 -10.57
C THR A 180 3.25 -6.30 -9.73
N TRP A 181 2.92 -7.55 -10.02
CA TRP A 181 3.32 -8.71 -9.20
C TRP A 181 4.73 -9.22 -9.46
N HIS A 182 5.31 -8.86 -10.60
CA HIS A 182 6.64 -9.31 -11.03
C HIS A 182 7.46 -8.13 -11.53
N SER A 183 8.78 -8.27 -11.42
CA SER A 183 9.78 -7.32 -11.90
C SER A 183 9.64 -7.06 -13.41
N GLN A 184 10.06 -5.87 -13.79
CA GLN A 184 10.08 -5.40 -15.18
C GLN A 184 11.37 -4.64 -15.42
N GLU A 185 11.94 -4.76 -16.59
CA GLU A 185 13.05 -3.91 -17.00
C GLU A 185 12.59 -2.93 -18.05
N LYS A 186 13.01 -1.68 -17.92
CA LYS A 186 12.66 -0.61 -18.86
C LYS A 186 13.93 -0.08 -19.51
N TYR A 187 13.91 0.09 -20.81
CA TYR A 187 15.04 0.60 -21.59
C TYR A 187 14.57 1.68 -22.54
N LEU A 188 15.44 2.66 -22.80
CA LEU A 188 15.18 3.67 -23.82
C LEU A 188 15.56 3.09 -25.19
N GLY A 189 14.64 3.19 -26.15
CA GLY A 189 14.90 2.90 -27.55
C GLY A 189 14.86 4.16 -28.40
N GLU A 190 15.84 4.31 -29.29
CA GLU A 190 15.94 5.42 -30.24
C GLU A 190 16.29 4.91 -31.65
N ASN A 191 15.61 5.43 -32.66
CA ASN A 191 15.81 5.09 -34.08
C ASN A 191 15.81 3.59 -34.40
N GLY A 192 15.01 2.82 -33.67
CA GLY A 192 14.89 1.35 -33.83
C GLY A 192 15.95 0.53 -33.09
N GLU A 193 16.85 1.16 -32.33
CA GLU A 193 17.82 0.49 -31.46
C GLU A 193 17.41 0.62 -29.99
N ILE A 194 17.68 -0.40 -29.17
CA ILE A 194 17.37 -0.43 -27.74
C ILE A 194 18.68 -0.36 -26.95
N ASP A 195 18.83 0.64 -26.09
CA ASP A 195 19.98 0.74 -25.19
C ASP A 195 19.77 -0.14 -23.95
N LEU A 196 20.34 -1.35 -23.96
CA LEU A 196 20.28 -2.29 -22.84
C LEU A 196 21.30 -2.00 -21.73
N SER A 197 22.19 -1.01 -21.92
CA SER A 197 23.28 -0.74 -20.97
C SER A 197 22.83 0.02 -19.72
N ASN A 198 21.71 0.74 -19.80
CA ASN A 198 21.24 1.60 -18.73
C ASN A 198 19.72 1.45 -18.50
N PRO A 199 19.29 0.52 -17.62
CA PRO A 199 17.88 0.34 -17.32
C PRO A 199 17.30 1.58 -16.63
N LEU A 200 16.08 1.94 -17.02
CA LEU A 200 15.30 3.00 -16.41
C LEU A 200 14.64 2.47 -15.13
N CYS A 201 14.94 3.10 -14.00
CA CYS A 201 14.35 2.79 -12.71
C CYS A 201 13.39 3.91 -12.29
N ASP A 202 12.09 3.71 -12.51
CA ASP A 202 11.02 4.67 -12.18
C ASP A 202 10.10 4.18 -11.04
N GLU A 203 9.99 2.87 -10.87
CA GLU A 203 9.20 2.22 -9.83
C GLU A 203 10.00 1.11 -9.13
N PRO A 204 9.64 0.69 -7.90
CA PRO A 204 10.43 -0.32 -7.18
C PRO A 204 10.59 -1.65 -7.92
N TRP A 205 9.57 -2.11 -8.64
CA TRP A 205 9.63 -3.35 -9.41
C TRP A 205 10.47 -3.24 -10.69
N THR A 206 10.98 -2.04 -11.00
CA THR A 206 11.97 -1.82 -12.07
C THR A 206 13.40 -1.80 -11.57
N GLY A 207 13.61 -1.90 -10.25
CA GLY A 207 14.93 -2.00 -9.66
C GLY A 207 15.54 -3.39 -9.80
N GLU A 208 16.86 -3.43 -9.98
CA GLU A 208 17.66 -4.66 -10.07
C GLU A 208 17.40 -5.63 -8.91
N THR A 209 17.36 -5.12 -7.67
CA THR A 209 17.09 -5.96 -6.48
C THR A 209 15.73 -6.67 -6.54
N TRP A 210 14.70 -6.06 -7.14
CA TRP A 210 13.41 -6.75 -7.26
C TRP A 210 13.52 -7.94 -8.21
N ARG A 211 14.27 -7.78 -9.30
CA ARG A 211 14.54 -8.84 -10.26
C ARG A 211 15.35 -9.98 -9.63
N GLU A 212 16.42 -9.65 -8.91
CA GLU A 212 17.23 -10.65 -8.20
C GLU A 212 16.38 -11.50 -7.25
N VAL A 213 15.49 -10.86 -6.49
CA VAL A 213 14.57 -11.56 -5.59
C VAL A 213 13.57 -12.40 -6.36
N ASP A 214 12.99 -11.88 -7.45
CA ASP A 214 12.05 -12.62 -8.28
C ASP A 214 12.68 -13.84 -8.95
N ASP A 215 13.95 -13.76 -9.37
CA ASP A 215 14.73 -14.88 -9.91
C ASP A 215 14.99 -15.96 -8.83
N ASP A 216 15.27 -15.53 -7.59
CA ASP A 216 15.57 -16.40 -6.44
C ASP A 216 14.33 -17.10 -5.84
N LEU A 217 13.12 -16.58 -6.09
CA LEU A 217 11.89 -17.18 -5.56
C LEU A 217 11.71 -18.60 -6.12
N PRO A 218 11.12 -19.53 -5.34
CA PRO A 218 10.89 -20.90 -5.80
C PRO A 218 9.92 -20.92 -6.99
N ASP A 219 10.31 -21.60 -8.06
CA ASP A 219 9.44 -21.84 -9.21
C ASP A 219 8.52 -23.01 -8.90
N ASN A 220 7.22 -22.72 -8.74
CA ASN A 220 6.22 -23.73 -8.43
C ASN A 220 5.00 -23.52 -9.34
N GLU A 221 4.86 -24.41 -10.33
CA GLU A 221 3.74 -24.41 -11.28
C GLU A 221 2.36 -24.48 -10.60
N THR A 222 2.29 -25.06 -9.40
CA THR A 222 1.04 -25.21 -8.64
C THR A 222 0.67 -23.99 -7.80
N MET A 223 1.66 -23.18 -7.40
CA MET A 223 1.45 -22.02 -6.53
C MET A 223 2.41 -20.90 -6.93
N PRO A 224 1.95 -19.91 -7.73
CA PRO A 224 2.80 -18.82 -8.17
C PRO A 224 3.32 -18.05 -6.95
N SER A 225 4.61 -17.77 -6.96
CA SER A 225 5.28 -16.97 -5.93
C SER A 225 5.57 -15.58 -6.47
N CYS A 226 5.42 -14.57 -5.61
CA CYS A 226 5.75 -13.19 -5.93
C CYS A 226 6.38 -12.50 -4.72
N TYR A 227 7.18 -11.48 -4.99
CA TYR A 227 7.75 -10.62 -3.96
C TYR A 227 6.82 -9.45 -3.64
N LEU A 228 6.49 -9.26 -2.37
CA LEU A 228 5.63 -8.17 -1.88
C LEU A 228 6.46 -7.17 -1.06
N GLY A 229 7.14 -6.25 -1.74
CA GLY A 229 7.92 -5.21 -1.09
C GLY A 229 7.06 -4.23 -0.29
N LEU A 230 7.47 -3.91 0.94
CA LEU A 230 6.85 -2.88 1.78
C LEU A 230 7.81 -1.71 2.00
N HIS A 231 7.39 -0.49 1.65
CA HIS A 231 8.09 0.71 2.04
C HIS A 231 7.60 1.16 3.41
N VAL A 232 8.50 1.13 4.38
CA VAL A 232 8.27 1.55 5.76
C VAL A 232 8.93 2.90 5.98
N TRP A 233 8.12 3.92 6.25
CA TRP A 233 8.61 5.25 6.59
C TRP A 233 8.37 5.57 8.07
N LEU A 234 9.39 6.09 8.72
CA LEU A 234 9.38 6.45 10.14
C LEU A 234 9.67 7.95 10.27
N ASP A 235 8.71 8.73 10.77
CA ASP A 235 8.97 10.14 11.04
C ASP A 235 9.69 10.32 12.37
N LYS A 236 10.72 11.17 12.41
CA LYS A 236 11.33 11.61 13.67
C LYS A 236 10.54 12.73 14.36
N GLY A 237 9.23 12.74 14.20
CA GLY A 237 8.33 13.71 14.81
C GLY A 237 8.27 13.59 16.34
N GLN A 238 8.08 14.70 17.03
CA GLN A 238 7.67 14.71 18.43
C GLN A 238 6.14 14.71 18.50
N VAL A 239 5.54 13.62 18.93
CA VAL A 239 4.07 13.56 19.15
C VAL A 239 3.67 14.35 20.39
N SER A 240 4.58 14.51 21.36
CA SER A 240 4.38 15.41 22.49
C SER A 240 5.71 15.98 22.99
N THR A 241 5.65 17.01 23.82
CA THR A 241 6.80 17.61 24.50
C THR A 241 7.50 16.67 25.48
N LYS A 242 6.82 15.59 25.91
CA LYS A 242 7.32 14.65 26.92
C LYS A 242 7.69 13.28 26.37
N VAL A 243 7.05 12.84 25.29
CA VAL A 243 7.21 11.49 24.71
C VAL A 243 7.50 11.61 23.21
N LYS A 244 8.61 10.98 22.78
CA LYS A 244 8.95 10.82 21.37
C LYS A 244 8.28 9.56 20.84
N MET A 245 7.33 9.76 19.93
CA MET A 245 6.71 8.67 19.18
C MET A 245 6.90 8.94 17.70
N HIS A 246 7.29 7.92 16.95
CA HIS A 246 7.58 8.00 15.53
C HIS A 246 6.44 7.30 14.77
N PRO A 247 5.55 8.03 14.09
CA PRO A 247 4.51 7.38 13.29
C PRO A 247 5.18 6.52 12.21
N ILE A 248 4.72 5.27 12.11
CA ILE A 248 5.10 4.34 11.06
C ILE A 248 4.08 4.46 9.93
N LEU A 249 4.55 4.67 8.70
CA LEU A 249 3.72 4.62 7.49
C LEU A 249 4.15 3.42 6.65
N PHE A 250 3.20 2.57 6.28
CA PHE A 250 3.39 1.46 5.35
C PHE A 250 2.86 1.82 3.96
N ARG A 251 3.59 1.42 2.92
CA ARG A 251 3.15 1.51 1.52
C ARG A 251 3.51 0.21 0.79
N ALA A 252 2.56 -0.34 0.03
CA ALA A 252 2.78 -1.48 -0.85
C ALA A 252 3.62 -1.05 -2.05
N CYS A 253 4.79 -1.63 -2.26
CA CYS A 253 5.68 -1.24 -3.35
C CYS A 253 5.29 -1.80 -4.72
N TRP A 254 4.44 -2.84 -4.76
CA TRP A 254 3.92 -3.43 -5.99
C TRP A 254 2.72 -2.66 -6.57
N ILE A 255 2.20 -1.67 -5.84
CA ILE A 255 1.13 -0.78 -6.32
C ILE A 255 1.76 0.46 -6.95
N ASP A 256 1.17 0.93 -8.04
CA ASP A 256 1.64 2.12 -8.74
C ASP A 256 1.81 3.36 -7.86
N SER A 257 2.80 4.20 -8.19
CA SER A 257 3.11 5.38 -7.39
C SER A 257 1.92 6.34 -7.27
N ALA A 258 1.06 6.44 -8.29
CA ALA A 258 -0.11 7.30 -8.27
C ALA A 258 -1.11 6.87 -7.19
N THR A 259 -1.45 5.58 -7.12
CA THR A 259 -2.37 5.01 -6.14
C THR A 259 -1.71 4.93 -4.77
N ARG A 260 -0.46 4.45 -4.71
CA ARG A 260 0.33 4.30 -3.48
C ARG A 260 0.54 5.60 -2.72
N ASN A 261 0.72 6.72 -3.44
CA ASN A 261 0.88 8.04 -2.85
C ASN A 261 -0.44 8.82 -2.74
N GLY A 262 -1.54 8.28 -3.29
CA GLY A 262 -2.86 8.88 -3.28
C GLY A 262 -3.62 8.66 -1.97
N SER A 263 -4.82 9.22 -1.90
CA SER A 263 -5.81 8.94 -0.85
C SER A 263 -6.78 7.86 -1.35
N GLY A 264 -6.69 6.64 -0.80
CA GLY A 264 -7.54 5.53 -1.22
C GLY A 264 -7.09 4.20 -0.62
N ASN A 265 -7.68 3.10 -1.09
CA ASN A 265 -7.42 1.75 -0.56
C ASN A 265 -5.96 1.30 -0.72
N GLY A 266 -5.30 1.68 -1.82
CA GLY A 266 -3.89 1.40 -2.08
C GLY A 266 -2.93 2.44 -1.51
N GLY A 267 -3.45 3.51 -0.89
CA GLY A 267 -2.65 4.60 -0.33
C GLY A 267 -1.89 4.19 0.94
N GLY A 268 -0.92 5.02 1.33
CA GLY A 268 -0.14 4.81 2.54
C GLY A 268 -1.00 4.67 3.80
N THR A 269 -0.72 3.64 4.58
CA THR A 269 -1.47 3.32 5.80
C THR A 269 -0.63 3.57 7.05
N LEU A 270 -1.20 4.30 8.01
CA LEU A 270 -0.57 4.51 9.32
C LEU A 270 -0.52 3.17 10.08
N GLY A 271 0.68 2.70 10.34
CA GLY A 271 0.98 1.47 11.06
C GLY A 271 0.85 1.58 12.58
N GLY A 272 0.96 2.79 13.13
CA GLY A 272 0.94 3.05 14.57
C GLY A 272 2.16 3.87 15.01
N PRO A 273 2.21 4.30 16.29
CA PRO A 273 3.36 5.02 16.83
C PRO A 273 4.46 4.06 17.32
N LEU A 274 5.71 4.25 16.88
CA LEU A 274 6.87 3.61 17.48
C LEU A 274 7.43 4.50 18.60
N THR A 275 7.36 4.07 19.86
CA THR A 275 7.94 4.82 20.97
C THR A 275 9.45 4.59 21.04
N THR A 276 10.26 5.64 21.00
CA THR A 276 11.65 5.55 21.43
C THR A 276 11.71 5.77 22.94
N ALA A 277 12.17 4.77 23.70
CA ALA A 277 12.28 4.80 25.17
C ALA A 277 13.31 5.82 25.73
N ALA A 278 13.69 6.82 24.93
CA ALA A 278 14.61 7.89 25.31
C ALA A 278 13.82 9.19 25.55
N GLY A 279 13.00 9.20 26.61
CA GLY A 279 12.45 10.44 27.17
C GLY A 279 11.05 10.29 27.77
N GLY A 280 10.99 10.38 29.10
CA GLY A 280 9.82 10.89 29.82
C GLY A 280 8.75 9.89 30.20
N LEU A 281 8.69 9.58 31.51
CA LEU A 281 7.63 8.85 32.19
C LEU A 281 6.22 9.23 31.71
N ALA A 282 5.45 8.21 31.33
CA ALA A 282 4.02 8.13 31.63
C ALA A 282 3.63 6.64 31.74
N ALA A 283 4.18 5.95 32.76
CA ALA A 283 3.62 4.68 33.18
C ALA A 283 2.18 4.93 33.66
N SER A 284 1.20 4.33 33.00
CA SER A 284 -0.17 4.29 33.48
C SER A 284 -0.18 3.63 34.85
N ARG A 285 -0.49 4.41 35.89
CA ARG A 285 -0.61 3.96 37.28
C ARG A 285 -1.86 3.07 37.38
N SER A 286 -1.69 1.76 37.20
CA SER A 286 -2.65 0.77 37.67
C SER A 286 -2.43 0.55 39.16
N GLU A 287 -2.89 1.48 40.00
CA GLU A 287 -3.03 1.21 41.44
C GLU A 287 -4.26 0.33 41.65
N LYS A 288 -4.04 -0.98 41.70
CA LYS A 288 -4.92 -1.85 42.48
C LYS A 288 -4.72 -1.47 43.94
N LEU A 289 -5.77 -0.93 44.55
CA LEU A 289 -5.96 -0.99 46.00
C LEU A 289 -5.85 -2.45 46.43
N GLU A 290 -4.78 -2.81 47.12
CA GLU A 290 -4.84 -3.87 48.12
C GLU A 290 -4.93 -3.19 49.48
N ARG A 291 -6.09 -3.43 50.11
CA ARG A 291 -6.36 -3.17 51.51
C ARG A 291 -5.49 -4.10 52.33
N GLU A 292 -4.80 -3.55 53.33
CA GLU A 292 -4.87 -3.96 54.75
C GLU A 292 -4.53 -2.75 55.62
#